data_AF-W1EUX2-F1
#
_entry.id   AF-W1EUX2-F1
#
_cell.length_a   1.000
_cell.length_b   1.000
_cell.length_c   1.000
_cell.angle_alpha   90.00
_cell.angle_beta   90.00
_cell.angle_gamma   90.00
#
_symmetry.space_group_name_H-M   'P 1'
#
loop_
_entity.id
_entity.type
_entity.pdbx_description
1 polymer ?
#
loop_
_entity_poly.entity_id
_entity_poly.type
_entity_poly.pdbx_seq_one_letter_code
_entity_poly.pdbx_strand_id
1 'polypeptide(L)'
;MFALLLLTPLLFSLLCFACRKRGLSATCTVTVLHSLGITLLLILALWVVQTAADAGEIFAAGLWLHIDGLGGLFLAILGVIGFLTGVYSIGYMRHEVAHGELSPVTLCDYYGFFHLF
;
A
#
# COMPACT_ATOMS: atom_id res chain seq x y z
N MET A 1 -0.49 8.91 13.90
CA MET A 1 -0.14 9.12 12.48
C MET A 1 0.90 8.13 12.00
N PHE A 2 2.15 8.17 12.50
CA PHE A 2 3.19 7.18 12.14
C PHE A 2 2.76 5.72 12.26
N ALA A 3 2.12 5.35 13.36
CA ALA A 3 1.61 3.98 13.54
C ALA A 3 0.62 3.58 12.44
N LEU A 4 -0.24 4.49 11.97
CA LEU A 4 -1.16 4.20 10.87
C LEU A 4 -0.39 4.02 9.56
N LEU A 5 0.54 4.92 9.26
CA LEU A 5 1.39 4.84 8.06
C LEU A 5 2.15 3.50 7.97
N LEU A 6 2.64 3.00 9.11
CA LEU A 6 3.41 1.74 9.18
C LEU A 6 2.52 0.48 9.26
N LEU A 7 1.39 0.54 9.97
CA LEU A 7 0.54 -0.64 10.17
C LEU A 7 -0.43 -0.88 9.01
N THR A 8 -0.84 0.15 8.27
CA THR A 8 -1.70 0.01 7.09
C THR A 8 -1.13 -0.96 6.05
N PRO A 9 0.11 -0.79 5.53
CA PRO A 9 0.69 -1.74 4.57
C PRO A 9 0.75 -3.17 5.13
N LEU A 10 1.15 -3.33 6.39
CA LEU A 10 1.19 -4.64 7.05
C LEU A 10 -0.20 -5.29 7.13
N LEU A 11 -1.22 -4.54 7.53
CA LEU A 11 -2.59 -5.04 7.64
C LEU A 11 -3.12 -5.47 6.27
N PHE A 12 -2.99 -4.62 5.24
CA PHE A 12 -3.46 -4.95 3.89
C PHE A 12 -2.69 -6.11 3.28
N SER A 13 -1.38 -6.22 3.55
CA SER A 13 -0.58 -7.38 3.16
C SER A 13 -1.14 -8.69 3.74
N LEU A 14 -1.38 -8.73 5.05
CA LEU A 14 -1.93 -9.90 5.73
C LEU A 14 -3.33 -10.26 5.23
N LEU A 15 -4.18 -9.25 4.97
CA LEU A 15 -5.50 -9.47 4.39
C LEU A 15 -5.42 -10.03 2.96
N CYS A 16 -4.49 -9.54 2.14
CA CYS A 16 -4.25 -10.07 0.79
C CYS A 16 -3.78 -11.54 0.86
N PHE A 17 -2.81 -11.87 1.70
CA PHE A 17 -2.39 -13.26 1.89
C PHE A 17 -3.53 -14.15 2.41
N ALA A 18 -4.40 -13.64 3.29
CA ALA A 18 -5.54 -14.40 3.79
C ALA A 18 -6.55 -14.75 2.67
N CYS A 19 -6.68 -13.91 1.63
CA CYS A 19 -7.55 -14.15 0.48
C CYS A 19 -7.20 -15.43 -0.29
N ARG A 20 -5.98 -15.96 -0.19
CA ARG A 20 -5.59 -17.23 -0.82
C ARG A 20 -6.52 -18.40 -0.45
N LYS A 21 -7.11 -18.35 0.75
CA LYS A 21 -8.06 -19.36 1.26
C LYS A 21 -9.36 -19.41 0.45
N ARG A 22 -9.67 -18.38 -0.34
CA ARG A 22 -10.84 -18.31 -1.22
C ARG A 22 -10.62 -18.95 -2.59
N GLY A 23 -9.41 -19.43 -2.89
CA GLY A 23 -9.08 -20.12 -4.14
C GLY A 23 -9.42 -19.30 -5.38
N LEU A 24 -10.13 -19.90 -6.35
CA LEU A 24 -10.48 -19.28 -7.63
C LEU A 24 -11.36 -18.04 -7.52
N SER A 25 -12.09 -17.86 -6.40
CA SER A 25 -12.96 -16.70 -6.18
C SER A 25 -12.24 -15.52 -5.51
N ALA A 26 -10.92 -15.61 -5.28
CA ALA A 26 -10.17 -14.60 -4.55
C ALA A 26 -9.99 -13.28 -5.33
N THR A 27 -9.95 -13.32 -6.67
CA THR A 27 -9.57 -12.19 -7.54
C THR A 27 -10.30 -10.89 -7.21
N CYS A 28 -11.64 -10.92 -7.18
CA CYS A 28 -12.41 -9.70 -6.88
C CYS A 28 -12.13 -9.18 -5.46
N THR A 29 -12.05 -10.07 -4.47
CA THR A 29 -11.84 -9.66 -3.07
C THR A 29 -10.46 -9.05 -2.88
N VAL A 30 -9.42 -9.69 -3.41
CA VAL A 30 -8.04 -9.22 -3.25
C VAL A 30 -7.80 -7.91 -4.01
N THR A 31 -8.38 -7.74 -5.20
CA THR A 31 -8.29 -6.46 -5.94
C THR A 31 -8.97 -5.32 -5.18
N VAL A 32 -10.14 -5.55 -4.57
CA VAL A 32 -10.81 -4.52 -3.75
C VAL A 32 -9.95 -4.14 -2.54
N LEU A 33 -9.40 -5.13 -1.83
CA LEU A 33 -8.51 -4.87 -0.70
C LEU A 33 -7.28 -4.08 -1.13
N HIS A 34 -6.64 -4.47 -2.23
CA HIS A 34 -5.49 -3.76 -2.76
C HIS A 34 -5.81 -2.30 -3.09
N SER A 35 -6.91 -2.05 -3.82
CA SER A 35 -7.37 -0.69 -4.16
C SER A 35 -7.61 0.18 -2.93
N LEU A 36 -8.26 -0.38 -1.90
CA LEU A 36 -8.49 0.34 -0.64
C LEU A 36 -7.17 0.61 0.09
N GLY A 37 -6.26 -0.36 0.11
CA GLY A 37 -4.98 -0.27 0.78
C GLY A 37 -4.08 0.81 0.20
N ILE A 38 -3.90 0.83 -1.13
CA ILE A 38 -3.06 1.84 -1.79
C ILE A 38 -3.67 3.25 -1.67
N THR A 39 -5.00 3.37 -1.73
CA THR A 39 -5.70 4.65 -1.58
C THR A 39 -5.55 5.19 -0.16
N LEU A 40 -5.75 4.34 0.85
CA LEU A 40 -5.57 4.73 2.25
C LEU A 40 -4.12 5.11 2.53
N LEU A 41 -3.16 4.35 2.01
CA LEU A 41 -1.74 4.63 2.21
C LEU A 41 -1.34 5.98 1.59
N LEU A 42 -1.84 6.32 0.40
CA LEU A 42 -1.65 7.64 -0.22
C LEU A 42 -2.21 8.75 0.68
N ILE A 43 -3.44 8.59 1.18
CA ILE A 43 -4.06 9.59 2.07
C ILE A 43 -3.22 9.79 3.33
N LEU A 44 -2.76 8.71 3.96
CA LEU A 44 -1.92 8.76 5.15
C LEU A 44 -0.56 9.40 4.88
N ALA A 45 0.07 9.08 3.75
CA ALA A 45 1.34 9.68 3.34
C ALA A 45 1.20 11.19 3.16
N LEU A 46 0.20 11.64 2.40
CA LEU A 46 -0.03 13.07 2.17
C LEU A 46 -0.43 13.81 3.46
N TRP A 47 -1.18 13.17 4.35
CA TRP A 47 -1.51 13.73 5.65
C TRP A 47 -0.27 13.94 6.54
N VAL A 48 0.67 12.98 6.55
CA VAL A 48 1.95 13.10 7.25
C VAL A 48 2.77 14.26 6.68
N VAL A 49 2.86 14.33 5.36
CA VAL A 49 3.61 15.39 4.67
C VAL A 49 3.03 16.77 4.97
N GLN A 50 1.70 16.93 4.93
CA GLN A 50 1.05 18.20 5.28
C GLN A 50 1.32 18.58 6.74
N THR A 51 1.23 17.62 7.66
CA THR A 51 1.47 17.87 9.08
C THR A 51 2.93 18.29 9.33
N ALA A 52 3.89 17.67 8.63
CA ALA A 52 5.29 18.07 8.71
C ALA A 52 5.54 19.45 8.09
N ALA A 53 4.87 19.79 6.99
CA ALA A 53 4.96 21.10 6.36
C ALA A 53 4.46 22.22 7.29
N ASP A 54 3.37 21.99 8.02
CA ASP A 54 2.80 22.96 8.97
C ASP A 54 3.65 23.09 10.24
N ALA A 55 4.22 21.99 10.73
CA ALA A 55 5.01 21.95 11.97
C ALA A 55 6.51 22.25 11.77
N GLY A 56 7.00 22.24 10.53
CA GLY A 56 8.43 22.27 10.16
C GLY A 56 9.09 20.90 10.26
N GLU A 57 8.86 20.18 11.37
CA GLU A 57 9.30 18.80 11.58
C GLU A 57 8.38 18.08 12.57
N ILE A 58 8.32 16.75 12.47
CA ILE A 58 7.56 15.91 13.40
C ILE A 58 8.41 14.77 13.95
N PHE A 59 8.19 14.41 15.20
CA PHE A 59 8.88 13.33 15.90
C PHE A 59 7.90 12.37 16.58
N ALA A 60 8.30 11.10 16.71
CA ALA A 60 7.61 10.10 17.52
C ALA A 60 8.57 9.03 18.05
N ALA A 61 8.07 8.19 18.97
CA ALA A 61 8.79 7.07 19.56
C ALA A 61 10.16 7.45 20.16
N GLY A 62 10.21 8.57 20.91
CA GLY A 62 11.46 9.02 21.53
C GLY A 62 12.54 9.40 20.51
N LEU A 63 12.16 10.15 19.46
CA LEU A 63 13.03 10.60 18.35
C LEU A 63 13.46 9.51 17.36
N TRP A 64 12.97 8.28 17.47
CA TRP A 64 13.25 7.21 16.51
C TRP A 64 12.56 7.42 15.16
N LEU A 65 11.38 8.05 15.18
CA LEU A 65 10.63 8.39 13.99
C LEU A 65 10.67 9.90 13.83
N HIS A 66 11.13 10.35 12.66
CA HIS A 66 11.31 11.75 12.34
C HIS A 66 10.96 12.00 10.88
N ILE A 67 10.25 13.08 10.61
CA ILE A 67 10.00 13.58 9.25
C ILE A 67 10.29 15.08 9.26
N ASP A 68 11.32 15.46 8.52
CA ASP A 68 11.67 16.82 8.13
C ASP A 68 11.23 17.07 6.67
N GLY A 69 11.65 18.20 6.08
CA GLY A 69 11.34 18.53 4.70
C GLY A 69 11.83 17.49 3.68
N LEU A 70 12.99 16.88 3.90
CA LEU A 70 13.54 15.87 3.00
C LEU A 70 12.79 14.54 3.13
N GLY A 71 12.56 14.08 4.36
CA GLY A 71 11.75 12.89 4.64
C GLY A 71 10.32 13.03 4.11
N GLY A 72 9.74 14.24 4.22
CA GLY A 72 8.44 14.57 3.67
C GLY A 72 8.41 14.48 2.14
N LEU A 73 9.44 15.00 1.46
CA LEU A 73 9.58 14.87 0.00
C LEU A 73 9.64 13.40 -0.44
N PHE A 74 10.48 12.58 0.21
CA PHE A 74 10.56 11.15 -0.09
C PHE A 74 9.23 10.44 0.16
N LEU A 75 8.56 10.73 1.28
CA LEU A 75 7.27 10.14 1.60
C LEU A 75 6.19 10.51 0.58
N ALA A 76 6.16 11.76 0.11
CA ALA A 76 5.23 12.20 -0.93
C ALA A 76 5.47 11.44 -2.25
N ILE A 77 6.73 11.32 -2.68
CA ILE A 77 7.09 10.60 -3.91
C ILE A 77 6.71 9.12 -3.79
N LEU A 78 7.07 8.46 -2.69
CA LEU A 78 6.75 7.05 -2.46
C LEU A 78 5.24 6.83 -2.40
N GLY A 79 4.50 7.68 -1.71
CA GLY A 79 3.03 7.59 -1.64
C GLY A 79 2.37 7.73 -3.01
N VAL A 80 2.78 8.72 -3.81
CA VAL A 80 2.20 8.95 -5.15
C VAL A 80 2.61 7.85 -6.13
N ILE A 81 3.90 7.51 -6.21
CA ILE A 81 4.38 6.49 -7.15
C ILE A 81 3.83 5.12 -6.76
N GLY A 82 3.84 4.76 -5.48
CA GLY A 82 3.25 3.51 -4.99
C GLY A 82 1.75 3.39 -5.29
N PHE A 83 1.00 4.49 -5.21
CA PHE A 83 -0.39 4.51 -5.64
C PHE A 83 -0.54 4.30 -7.14
N LEU A 84 0.22 5.01 -7.97
CA LEU A 84 0.13 4.90 -9.43
C LEU A 84 0.53 3.51 -9.93
N THR A 85 1.62 2.95 -9.41
CA THR A 85 2.05 1.59 -9.75
C THR A 85 1.04 0.56 -9.25
N GLY A 86 0.41 0.79 -8.09
CA GLY A 86 -0.67 -0.04 -7.55
C GLY A 86 -1.89 -0.05 -8.48
N VAL A 87 -2.37 1.13 -8.88
CA VAL A 87 -3.48 1.27 -9.83
C VAL A 87 -3.17 0.60 -11.17
N TYR A 88 -1.96 0.83 -11.70
CA TYR A 88 -1.50 0.18 -12.94
C TYR A 88 -1.51 -1.36 -12.81
N SER A 89 -1.02 -1.88 -11.68
CA SER A 89 -0.94 -3.32 -11.43
C SER A 89 -2.30 -4.01 -11.46
N ILE A 90 -3.40 -3.31 -11.13
CA ILE A 90 -4.76 -3.86 -11.19
C ILE A 90 -5.13 -4.28 -12.62
N GLY A 91 -4.89 -3.39 -13.59
CA GLY A 91 -5.19 -3.67 -14.99
C GLY A 91 -4.30 -4.78 -15.54
N TYR A 92 -3.00 -4.67 -15.27
CA TYR A 92 -1.99 -5.61 -15.75
C TYR A 92 -2.20 -7.01 -15.17
N MET A 93 -2.29 -7.17 -13.84
CA MET A 93 -2.48 -8.48 -13.21
C MET A 93 -3.83 -9.12 -13.58
N ARG A 94 -4.89 -8.33 -13.76
CA ARG A 94 -6.17 -8.87 -14.25
C ARG A 94 -6.03 -9.48 -15.65
N HIS A 95 -5.21 -8.88 -16.51
CA HIS A 95 -4.91 -9.43 -17.83
C HIS A 95 -4.16 -10.76 -17.72
N GLU A 96 -3.13 -10.85 -16.88
CA GLU A 96 -2.36 -12.07 -16.64
C GLU A 96 -3.24 -13.22 -16.09
N VAL A 97 -4.14 -12.91 -15.15
CA VAL A 97 -5.09 -13.90 -14.61
C VAL A 97 -6.09 -14.36 -15.68
N ALA A 98 -6.57 -13.46 -16.53
CA ALA A 98 -7.52 -13.81 -17.59
C ALA A 98 -6.91 -14.71 -18.68
N HIS A 99 -5.60 -14.60 -18.92
CA HIS A 99 -4.87 -15.44 -19.89
C HIS A 99 -4.29 -16.71 -19.26
N GLY A 100 -4.45 -16.91 -17.95
CA GLY A 100 -3.98 -18.09 -17.25
C GLY A 100 -2.48 -18.11 -16.93
N GLU A 101 -1.76 -17.02 -17.21
CA GLU A 101 -0.34 -16.84 -16.87
C GLU A 101 -0.13 -16.74 -15.35
N LEU A 102 -1.16 -16.29 -14.62
CA LEU A 102 -1.11 -16.10 -13.18
C LEU A 102 -2.37 -16.63 -12.47
N SER A 103 -2.20 -17.40 -11.40
CA SER A 103 -3.34 -17.96 -10.66
C SER A 103 -3.96 -16.94 -9.68
N PRO A 104 -5.26 -17.01 -9.35
CA PRO A 104 -5.87 -16.15 -8.32
C PRO A 104 -5.17 -16.22 -6.95
N VAL A 105 -4.52 -17.34 -6.63
CA VAL A 105 -3.72 -17.49 -5.40
C VAL A 105 -2.43 -16.68 -5.49
N THR A 106 -1.71 -16.80 -6.60
CA THR A 106 -0.50 -16.01 -6.87
C THR A 106 -0.80 -14.50 -6.87
N LEU A 107 -2.01 -14.11 -7.30
CA LEU A 107 -2.45 -12.71 -7.25
C LEU A 107 -2.56 -12.19 -5.80
N CYS A 108 -3.03 -13.05 -4.88
CA CYS A 108 -3.06 -12.74 -3.45
C CYS A 108 -1.66 -12.51 -2.89
N ASP A 109 -0.70 -13.33 -3.32
CA ASP A 109 0.69 -13.18 -2.91
C ASP A 109 1.31 -11.91 -3.51
N TYR A 110 1.06 -11.62 -4.79
CA TYR A 110 1.52 -10.40 -5.46
C TYR A 110 1.05 -9.13 -4.73
N TYR A 111 -0.26 -8.98 -4.48
CA TYR A 111 -0.75 -7.80 -3.74
C TYR A 111 -0.30 -7.79 -2.29
N GLY A 112 -0.15 -8.96 -1.66
CA GLY A 112 0.40 -9.08 -0.32
C GLY A 112 1.82 -8.52 -0.24
N PHE A 113 2.69 -8.88 -1.17
CA PHE A 113 4.05 -8.35 -1.25
C PHE A 113 4.11 -6.90 -1.74
N PHE A 114 3.21 -6.49 -2.63
CA PHE A 114 3.11 -5.10 -3.07
C PHE A 114 2.98 -4.15 -1.88
N HIS A 115 2.14 -4.50 -0.90
CA HIS A 115 1.97 -3.67 0.29
C HIS A 115 3.17 -3.67 1.25
N LEU A 116 4.11 -4.62 1.13
CA LEU A 116 5.30 -4.68 1.99
C LEU A 116 6.51 -3.93 1.41
N PHE A 117 6.41 -3.48 0.17
CA PHE A 117 7.42 -2.69 -0.52
C PHE A 117 7.08 -1.19 -0.41
#